data_AF-A0A1I4LE95-F1
#
_entry.id   AF-A0A1I4LE95-F1
#
_cell.length_a   1.000
_cell.length_b   1.000
_cell.length_c   1.000
_cell.angle_alpha   90.00
_cell.angle_beta   90.00
_cell.angle_gamma   90.00
#
_symmetry.space_group_name_H-M   'P 1'
#
loop_
_entity.id
_entity.type
_entity.pdbx_description
1 polymer ?
#
loop_
_entity_poly.entity_id
_entity_poly.type
_entity_poly.pdbx_seq_one_letter_code
_entity_poly.pdbx_strand_id
1 'polypeptide(L)' 'MKRCLVVHYSRSGRTAKAATAIANGYHGDLEQIYYASGNDYRPGVPRALWQALA' A
#
# COMPACT_ATOMS: atom_id res chain seq x y z
N MET A 1 12.34 5.06 18.17
CA MET A 1 12.51 4.56 16.78
C MET A 1 11.33 5.06 15.95
N LYS A 2 11.54 5.64 14.76
CA LYS A 2 10.43 6.09 13.91
C LYS A 2 9.78 4.87 13.27
N ARG A 3 8.46 4.71 13.38
CA ARG A 3 7.72 3.64 12.70
C ARG A 3 7.68 3.94 11.20
N CYS A 4 8.12 2.99 10.38
CA CYS A 4 8.09 3.06 8.93
C CYS A 4 6.86 2.27 8.43
N LEU A 5 6.08 2.85 7.52
CA LEU A 5 4.98 2.18 6.84
C LEU A 5 5.28 2.17 5.34
N VAL A 6 5.36 0.99 4.75
CA VAL A 6 5.57 0.80 3.30
C VAL A 6 4.23 0.51 2.66
N VAL A 7 3.75 1.45 1.84
CA VAL A 7 2.49 1.32 1.10
C VAL A 7 2.79 1.04 -0.36
N HIS A 8 2.21 -0.01 -0.94
CA HIS A 8 2.47 -0.37 -2.34
C HIS A 8 1.23 -0.87 -3.10
N TYR A 9 1.26 -0.73 -4.43
CA TYR A 9 0.35 -1.36 -5.38
C TYR A 9 1.12 -2.33 -6.28
N SER A 10 0.53 -3.48 -6.62
CA SER A 10 1.19 -4.48 -7.45
C SER A 10 0.17 -5.31 -8.22
N ARG A 11 0.21 -5.24 -9.55
CA ARG A 11 -0.67 -6.03 -10.44
C ARG A 11 -0.11 -7.43 -10.76
N SER A 12 1.22 -7.61 -10.68
CA SER A 12 1.93 -8.83 -11.11
C SER A 12 2.98 -9.33 -10.09
N GLY A 13 2.87 -8.90 -8.82
CA GLY A 13 3.67 -9.41 -7.70
C GLY A 13 5.11 -8.88 -7.57
N ARG A 14 5.72 -8.32 -8.63
CA ARG A 14 7.11 -7.81 -8.56
C ARG A 14 7.27 -6.66 -7.58
N THR A 15 6.37 -5.67 -7.62
CA THR A 15 6.38 -4.53 -6.69
C THR A 15 6.07 -4.98 -5.26
N ALA A 16 5.23 -6.01 -5.09
CA ALA A 16 4.97 -6.59 -3.77
C ALA A 16 6.24 -7.18 -3.13
N LYS A 17 7.03 -7.96 -3.88
CA LYS A 17 8.30 -8.51 -3.38
C LYS A 17 9.28 -7.42 -2.94
N ALA A 18 9.40 -6.35 -3.73
CA ALA A 18 10.27 -5.23 -3.39
C ALA A 18 9.79 -4.49 -2.13
N ALA A 19 8.48 -4.24 -2.02
CA ALA A 19 7.90 -3.57 -0.85
C ALA A 19 8.08 -4.39 0.44
N THR A 20 7.90 -5.71 0.38
CA THR A 20 8.16 -6.60 1.51
C THR A 20 9.63 -6.55 1.95
N ALA A 21 10.58 -6.56 1.01
CA ALA A 21 12.00 -6.48 1.33
C ALA A 21 12.35 -5.16 2.06
N ILE A 22 11.77 -4.05 1.62
CA ILE A 22 11.95 -2.74 2.26
C ILE A 22 11.34 -2.74 3.67
N ALA A 23 10.09 -3.18 3.83
CA ALA A 23 9.42 -3.20 5.14
C ALA A 23 10.21 -4.04 6.16
N ASN A 24 10.69 -5.22 5.75
CA ASN A 24 11.52 -6.08 6.59
C ASN A 24 12.85 -5.42 6.98
N GLY A 25 13.51 -4.73 6.04
CA GLY A 25 14.79 -4.05 6.30
C GLY A 25 14.69 -2.87 7.29
N TYR A 26 13.51 -2.24 7.38
CA TYR A 26 13.25 -1.12 8.30
C TYR A 26 12.47 -1.51 9.55
N HIS A 27 12.19 -2.81 9.77
CA HIS A 27 11.25 -3.30 10.79
C HIS A 27 9.92 -2.51 10.76
N GLY A 28 9.46 -2.21 9.54
CA GLY A 28 8.28 -1.41 9.27
C GLY A 28 7.03 -2.24 9.00
N ASP A 29 5.89 -1.58 9.08
CA ASP A 29 4.59 -2.13 8.69
C ASP A 29 4.46 -2.14 7.15
N LEU A 30 3.72 -3.10 6.59
CA LEU A 30 3.48 -3.24 5.14
C LEU A 30 1.98 -3.17 4.85
N GLU A 31 1.57 -2.27 3.96
CA GLU A 31 0.19 -2.18 3.47
C GLU A 31 0.15 -2.33 1.94
N GLN A 32 -0.62 -3.30 1.47
CA GLN A 32 -0.91 -3.46 0.05
C GLN A 32 -2.25 -2.81 -0.28
N ILE A 33 -2.26 -1.94 -1.28
CA ILE A 33 -3.50 -1.38 -1.80
C ILE A 33 -3.96 -2.17 -3.02
N TYR A 34 -5.19 -2.68 -2.96
CA TYR A 34 -5.87 -3.35 -4.07
C TYR A 34 -6.75 -2.32 -4.78
N TYR A 35 -6.45 -2.06 -6.05
CA TYR A 35 -7.25 -1.19 -6.91
C TYR A 35 -7.89 -1.99 -8.03
N ALA A 36 -9.21 -1.87 -8.18
CA ALA A 36 -9.95 -2.50 -9.27
C ALA A 36 -9.61 -1.82 -10.61
N SER A 37 -9.25 -0.54 -10.58
CA SER A 37 -8.68 0.19 -11.72
C SER A 37 -7.59 1.16 -11.25
N GLY A 38 -6.57 1.42 -12.06
CA GLY A 38 -5.47 2.33 -11.70
C GLY A 38 -5.86 3.79 -11.38
N ASN A 39 -7.15 4.13 -11.41
CA ASN A 39 -7.71 5.44 -11.05
C ASN A 39 -8.11 5.58 -9.56
N ASP A 40 -8.04 4.49 -8.80
CA ASP A 40 -8.47 4.47 -7.40
C ASP A 40 -7.35 4.88 -6.42
N TYR A 41 -6.18 5.35 -6.88
CA TYR A 41 -5.18 5.94 -5.98
C TYR A 41 -5.44 7.45 -5.82
N ARG A 42 -6.14 7.85 -4.75
CA ARG A 42 -6.19 9.27 -4.33
C ARG A 42 -5.31 9.47 -3.07
N PRO A 43 -4.07 9.98 -3.22
CA PRO A 43 -3.25 10.28 -2.07
C PRO A 43 -3.95 11.33 -1.20
N GLY A 44 -4.15 11.03 0.09
CA GLY A 44 -4.82 11.92 1.04
C GLY A 44 -6.31 11.65 1.28
N VAL A 45 -6.93 10.66 0.63
CA VAL A 45 -8.33 10.24 0.91
C VAL A 45 -8.32 9.02 1.85
N PRO A 46 -8.79 9.15 3.11
CA PRO A 46 -8.85 8.05 4.07
C PRO A 46 -9.57 6.80 3.55
N ARG A 47 -9.01 5.61 3.79
CA ARG A 47 -9.56 4.29 3.40
C ARG A 47 -11.05 4.12 3.70
N ALA A 48 -11.55 4.71 4.79
CA ALA A 48 -12.97 4.68 5.16
C ALA A 48 -13.89 5.31 4.10
N LEU A 49 -13.43 6.36 3.41
CA LEU A 49 -14.19 7.00 2.34
C LEU A 49 -14.25 6.14 1.07
N TRP A 50 -13.32 5.21 0.89
CA TRP A 50 -13.32 4.26 -0.22
C TRP A 50 -14.34 3.13 0.00
N GLN A 51 -14.38 2.59 1.22
CA GLN A 51 -15.39 1.59 1.60
C GLN A 51 -16.81 2.14 1.60
N ALA A 52 -16.98 3.44 1.82
CA ALA A 52 -18.29 4.08 1.80
C ALA A 52 -18.84 4.37 0.38
N LEU A 53 -17.99 4.28 -0.65
CA LEU A 53 -18.35 4.57 -2.06
C LEU A 53 -18.40 3.32 -2.95
N ALA A 54 -17.92 2.18 -2.46
CA ALA A 54 -18.02 0.87 -3.10
C ALA A 54 -19.24 0.12 -2.57
#